data_AF-A0A5S3R807-F1
#
_entry.id   AF-A0A5S3R807-F1
#
_cell.length_a   1.000
_cell.length_b   1.000
_cell.length_c   1.000
_cell.angle_alpha   90.00
_cell.angle_beta   90.00
_cell.angle_gamma   90.00
#
_symmetry.space_group_name_H-M   'P 1'
#
loop_
_entity.id
_entity.type
_entity.pdbx_description
1 polymer ?
#
loop_
_entity_poly.entity_id
_entity_poly.type
_entity_poly.pdbx_seq_one_letter_code
_entity_poly.pdbx_strand_id
1 'polypeptide(L)'
;MLGTAKLVADDMVVELTVAFLMAAMTVLLIKSMLPFYTVTHLRTKHIFMTRSFLVLIITYFFITRATGLTSVTYDQLIVLLLIVLVITAAVMDAAYMVIPDRLLVVFALPILLTQIFNHTWLVGLGGGLFAFILLLLLAVLYKGGIGGGDIKLVTVIGLGTSLEFVYWLLIFSCLLAFFFGILSIFLGYRDKNEMVPFGPAIALVAISMLLYN
;
A
#
# COMPACT_ATOMS: atom_id res chain seq x y z
N MET A 1 -36.81 -13.03 -15.46
CA MET A 1 -37.00 -12.01 -14.39
C MET A 1 -36.42 -12.44 -13.04
N LEU A 2 -36.47 -13.72 -12.63
CA LEU A 2 -35.82 -14.20 -11.38
C LEU A 2 -34.28 -14.21 -11.43
N GLY A 3 -33.67 -14.52 -12.58
CA GLY A 3 -32.20 -14.53 -12.73
C GLY A 3 -31.55 -13.15 -12.65
N THR A 4 -32.21 -12.11 -13.17
CA THR A 4 -31.72 -10.72 -13.12
C THR A 4 -31.80 -10.14 -11.71
N ALA A 5 -32.84 -10.49 -10.94
CA ALA A 5 -32.98 -10.04 -9.55
C ALA A 5 -31.93 -10.67 -8.62
N LYS A 6 -31.55 -11.94 -8.88
CA LYS A 6 -30.52 -12.64 -8.09
C LYS A 6 -29.12 -12.08 -8.34
N LEU A 7 -28.78 -11.80 -9.59
CA LEU A 7 -27.51 -11.16 -9.97
C LEU A 7 -27.37 -9.76 -9.34
N VAL A 8 -28.43 -8.95 -9.40
CA VAL A 8 -28.45 -7.62 -8.78
C VAL A 8 -28.32 -7.70 -7.25
N ALA A 9 -28.88 -8.73 -6.61
CA ALA A 9 -28.75 -8.95 -5.18
C ALA A 9 -27.33 -9.37 -4.77
N ASP A 10 -26.69 -10.24 -5.55
CA ASP A 10 -25.30 -10.68 -5.31
C ASP A 10 -24.31 -9.52 -5.52
N ASP A 11 -24.48 -8.71 -6.57
CA ASP A 11 -23.66 -7.51 -6.83
C ASP A 11 -23.79 -6.47 -5.70
N MET A 12 -25.01 -6.24 -5.20
CA MET A 12 -25.28 -5.31 -4.11
C MET A 12 -24.67 -5.77 -2.77
N VAL A 13 -24.63 -7.09 -2.50
CA VAL A 13 -23.99 -7.65 -1.30
C VAL A 13 -22.48 -7.48 -1.35
N VAL A 14 -21.86 -7.71 -2.52
CA VAL A 14 -20.42 -7.48 -2.72
C VAL A 14 -20.09 -6.00 -2.50
N GLU A 15 -20.83 -5.08 -3.11
CA GLU A 15 -20.60 -3.65 -2.94
C GLU A 15 -20.73 -3.18 -1.48
N LEU A 16 -21.75 -3.66 -0.76
CA LEU A 16 -21.96 -3.31 0.64
C LEU A 16 -20.83 -3.87 1.53
N THR A 17 -20.36 -5.08 1.24
CA THR A 17 -19.24 -5.68 1.99
C THR A 17 -17.93 -4.93 1.72
N VAL A 18 -17.67 -4.48 0.49
CA VAL A 18 -16.49 -3.65 0.17
C VAL A 18 -16.58 -2.29 0.87
N ALA A 19 -17.73 -1.62 0.82
CA ALA A 19 -17.92 -0.35 1.51
C ALA A 19 -17.72 -0.47 3.03
N PHE A 20 -18.22 -1.54 3.65
CA PHE A 20 -18.01 -1.80 5.08
C PHE A 20 -16.54 -2.12 5.40
N LEU A 21 -15.87 -2.90 4.55
CA LEU A 21 -14.44 -3.20 4.66
C LEU A 21 -13.62 -1.90 4.62
N MET A 22 -13.89 -1.03 3.63
CA MET A 22 -13.17 0.24 3.46
C MET A 22 -13.38 1.20 4.64
N ALA A 23 -14.60 1.27 5.17
CA ALA A 23 -14.89 2.04 6.38
C ALA A 23 -14.14 1.49 7.61
N ALA A 24 -14.18 0.16 7.82
CA ALA A 24 -13.46 -0.49 8.92
C ALA A 24 -11.94 -0.30 8.80
N MET A 25 -11.40 -0.41 7.60
CA MET A 25 -9.98 -0.18 7.32
C MET A 25 -9.58 1.26 7.63
N THR A 26 -10.39 2.24 7.26
CA THR A 26 -10.13 3.65 7.60
C THR A 26 -10.02 3.85 9.12
N VAL A 27 -10.93 3.26 9.89
CA VAL A 27 -10.89 3.33 11.36
C VAL A 27 -9.65 2.62 11.92
N LEU A 28 -9.31 1.44 11.40
CA LEU A 28 -8.12 0.69 11.80
C LEU A 28 -6.82 1.43 11.46
N LEU A 29 -6.80 2.16 10.36
CA LEU A 29 -5.65 2.91 9.91
C LEU A 29 -5.42 4.16 10.76
N ILE A 30 -6.49 4.86 11.13
CA ILE A 30 -6.42 5.92 12.14
C ILE A 30 -5.86 5.33 13.45
N LYS A 31 -6.35 4.15 13.87
CA LYS A 31 -5.92 3.50 15.12
C LYS A 31 -4.47 3.00 15.08
N SER A 32 -4.01 2.49 13.94
CA SER A 32 -2.63 1.99 13.78
C SER A 32 -1.60 3.12 13.89
N MET A 33 -2.02 4.35 13.62
CA MET A 33 -1.19 5.55 13.62
C MET A 33 -1.21 6.31 14.96
N LEU A 34 -2.19 6.05 15.84
CA LEU A 34 -2.32 6.65 17.19
C LEU A 34 -1.02 6.70 18.03
N PRO A 35 -0.16 5.66 18.08
CA PRO A 35 1.03 5.68 18.95
C PRO A 35 2.10 6.70 18.54
N PHE A 36 2.10 7.13 17.27
CA PHE A 36 3.03 8.13 16.74
C PHE A 36 2.58 9.58 17.03
N TYR A 37 1.33 9.77 17.47
CA TYR A 37 0.80 11.08 17.84
C TYR A 37 1.27 11.55 19.23
N THR A 38 1.66 10.62 20.10
CA THR A 38 1.96 10.91 21.52
C THR A 38 3.35 11.52 21.79
N VAL A 39 4.27 11.58 20.81
CA VAL A 39 5.70 11.85 21.09
C VAL A 39 6.21 13.24 20.65
N THR A 40 5.52 14.04 19.83
CA THR A 40 6.04 15.39 19.46
C THR A 40 4.98 16.47 19.25
N HIS A 41 5.31 17.67 19.72
CA HIS A 41 4.43 18.83 19.89
C HIS A 41 3.71 19.26 18.59
N LEU A 42 2.40 19.07 18.64
CA LEU A 42 1.27 19.65 17.91
C LEU A 42 1.45 21.06 17.33
N ARG A 43 1.22 21.20 16.00
CA ARG A 43 0.25 22.18 15.46
C ARG A 43 -0.23 21.97 14.02
N THR A 44 0.49 21.25 13.17
CA THR A 44 0.12 21.05 11.73
C THR A 44 -0.16 19.59 11.33
N LYS A 45 0.07 18.63 12.25
CA LYS A 45 0.06 17.17 11.97
C LYS A 45 -1.31 16.48 11.93
N HIS A 46 -2.34 16.99 12.61
CA HIS A 46 -3.64 16.31 12.74
C HIS A 46 -4.67 16.65 11.66
N ILE A 47 -4.43 17.67 10.83
CA ILE A 47 -5.39 18.13 9.81
C ILE A 47 -5.08 17.54 8.43
N PHE A 48 -3.82 17.18 8.15
CA PHE A 48 -3.40 16.65 6.84
C PHE A 48 -3.77 15.16 6.66
N MET A 49 -3.53 14.33 7.68
CA MET A 49 -3.79 12.89 7.66
C MET A 49 -5.29 12.54 7.70
N THR A 50 -6.08 13.36 8.40
CA THR A 50 -7.55 13.25 8.47
C THR A 50 -8.22 13.72 7.16
N ARG A 51 -7.55 14.57 6.36
CA ARG A 51 -8.01 15.02 5.03
C ARG A 51 -7.72 14.00 3.92
N SER A 52 -6.58 13.32 3.95
CA SER A 52 -6.26 12.27 2.95
C SER A 52 -7.18 11.05 3.05
N PHE A 53 -7.65 10.69 4.24
CA PHE A 53 -8.63 9.62 4.44
C PHE A 53 -10.06 9.99 4.03
N LEU A 54 -10.47 11.24 4.30
CA LEU A 54 -11.79 11.75 3.91
C LEU A 54 -11.93 11.86 2.38
N VAL A 55 -10.88 12.27 1.66
CA VAL A 55 -10.91 12.37 0.18
C VAL A 55 -10.98 10.98 -0.48
N LEU A 56 -10.36 9.96 0.11
CA LEU A 56 -10.38 8.58 -0.40
C LEU A 56 -11.74 7.89 -0.20
N ILE A 57 -12.39 8.13 0.95
CA ILE A 57 -13.77 7.70 1.25
C ILE A 57 -14.79 8.41 0.35
N ILE A 58 -14.62 9.71 0.11
CA ILE A 58 -15.54 10.50 -0.73
C ILE A 58 -15.39 10.16 -2.21
N THR A 59 -14.18 9.86 -2.68
CA THR A 59 -13.92 9.48 -4.08
C THR A 59 -14.43 8.07 -4.40
N TYR A 60 -14.23 7.10 -3.50
CA TYR A 60 -14.84 5.75 -3.60
C TYR A 60 -16.38 5.81 -3.56
N PHE A 61 -16.95 6.68 -2.73
CA PHE A 61 -18.40 6.93 -2.64
C PHE A 61 -18.99 7.65 -3.88
N PHE A 62 -18.21 8.48 -4.59
CA PHE A 62 -18.66 9.14 -5.83
C PHE A 62 -18.56 8.21 -7.05
N ILE A 63 -17.55 7.36 -7.12
CA ILE A 63 -17.38 6.39 -8.23
C ILE A 63 -18.50 5.34 -8.22
N THR A 64 -18.88 4.84 -7.05
CA THR A 64 -19.99 3.89 -6.87
C THR A 64 -21.38 4.50 -7.10
N ARG A 65 -21.52 5.83 -7.08
CA ARG A 65 -22.80 6.53 -7.32
C ARG A 65 -22.93 7.14 -8.72
N ALA A 66 -21.81 7.45 -9.38
CA ALA A 66 -21.81 8.13 -10.68
C ALA A 66 -21.92 7.21 -11.91
N THR A 67 -21.56 5.92 -11.82
CA THR A 67 -21.45 5.09 -13.03
C THR A 67 -22.64 4.21 -13.36
N GLY A 68 -23.50 3.81 -12.41
CA GLY A 68 -24.68 2.97 -12.71
C GLY A 68 -24.39 1.66 -13.48
N LEU A 69 -23.11 1.24 -13.55
CA LEU A 69 -22.58 0.17 -14.39
C LEU A 69 -21.28 -0.36 -13.74
N THR A 70 -21.13 -1.70 -13.77
CA THR A 70 -19.99 -2.58 -13.40
C THR A 70 -19.79 -2.94 -11.92
N SER A 71 -19.86 -4.24 -11.64
CA SER A 71 -19.52 -4.88 -10.37
C SER A 71 -18.02 -4.79 -10.08
N VAL A 72 -17.67 -4.55 -8.81
CA VAL A 72 -16.28 -4.47 -8.35
C VAL A 72 -15.65 -5.87 -8.36
N THR A 73 -14.52 -6.03 -9.05
CA THR A 73 -13.78 -7.32 -9.07
C THR A 73 -12.80 -7.44 -7.90
N TYR A 74 -12.42 -8.68 -7.54
CA TYR A 74 -11.43 -8.91 -6.48
C TYR A 74 -10.06 -8.29 -6.77
N ASP A 75 -9.63 -8.30 -8.04
CA ASP A 75 -8.37 -7.68 -8.46
C ASP A 75 -8.38 -6.16 -8.26
N GLN A 76 -9.49 -5.49 -8.60
CA GLN A 76 -9.66 -4.05 -8.36
C GLN A 76 -9.62 -3.72 -6.87
N LEU A 77 -10.18 -4.59 -6.03
CA LEU A 77 -10.12 -4.42 -4.59
C LEU A 77 -8.68 -4.54 -4.07
N ILE A 78 -7.93 -5.54 -4.52
CA ILE A 78 -6.51 -5.71 -4.14
C ILE A 78 -5.69 -4.49 -4.57
N VAL A 79 -5.87 -4.00 -5.80
CA VAL A 79 -5.20 -2.79 -6.31
C VAL A 79 -5.51 -1.59 -5.43
N LEU A 80 -6.78 -1.36 -5.08
CA LEU A 80 -7.19 -0.27 -4.21
C LEU A 80 -6.51 -0.36 -2.83
N LEU A 81 -6.53 -1.55 -2.21
CA LEU A 81 -5.90 -1.80 -0.91
C LEU A 81 -4.40 -1.51 -0.96
N LEU A 82 -3.72 -1.99 -1.99
CA LEU A 82 -2.29 -1.76 -2.19
C LEU A 82 -1.98 -0.28 -2.38
N ILE A 83 -2.72 0.44 -3.24
CA ILE A 83 -2.50 1.88 -3.47
C ILE A 83 -2.59 2.66 -2.15
N VAL A 84 -3.61 2.40 -1.32
CA VAL A 84 -3.74 3.09 -0.02
C VAL A 84 -2.58 2.71 0.90
N LEU A 85 -2.17 1.45 0.92
CA LEU A 85 -1.01 1.00 1.70
C LEU A 85 0.27 1.75 1.30
N VAL A 86 0.63 1.74 0.01
CA VAL A 86 1.90 2.37 -0.43
C VAL A 86 1.91 3.88 -0.23
N ILE A 87 0.78 4.56 -0.45
CA ILE A 87 0.69 6.01 -0.19
C ILE A 87 0.89 6.29 1.30
N THR A 88 0.19 5.57 2.17
CA THR A 88 0.29 5.79 3.62
C THR A 88 1.68 5.43 4.15
N ALA A 89 2.27 4.35 3.67
CA ALA A 89 3.64 3.96 4.01
C ALA A 89 4.65 5.00 3.52
N ALA A 90 4.53 5.52 2.30
CA ALA A 90 5.42 6.56 1.76
C ALA A 90 5.35 7.87 2.55
N VAL A 91 4.15 8.31 2.96
CA VAL A 91 4.00 9.50 3.81
C VAL A 91 4.67 9.29 5.16
N MET A 92 4.50 8.11 5.76
CA MET A 92 5.13 7.78 7.04
C MET A 92 6.65 7.67 6.93
N ASP A 93 7.16 7.06 5.86
CA ASP A 93 8.58 6.93 5.62
C ASP A 93 9.24 8.28 5.31
N ALA A 94 8.61 9.13 4.51
CA ALA A 94 9.11 10.48 4.22
C ALA A 94 9.13 11.40 5.45
N ALA A 95 8.15 11.26 6.36
CA ALA A 95 8.03 12.13 7.52
C ALA A 95 8.80 11.62 8.75
N TYR A 96 8.91 10.30 8.92
CA TYR A 96 9.39 9.67 10.15
C TYR A 96 10.42 8.55 9.93
N MET A 97 10.70 8.16 8.68
CA MET A 97 11.57 7.00 8.33
C MET A 97 11.16 5.71 9.06
N VAL A 98 9.87 5.57 9.38
CA VAL A 98 9.33 4.43 10.10
C VAL A 98 8.01 4.02 9.45
N ILE A 99 7.94 2.77 9.02
CA ILE A 99 6.72 2.12 8.54
C ILE A 99 6.15 1.27 9.69
N PRO A 100 4.98 1.62 10.26
CA PRO A 100 4.46 0.90 11.42
C PRO A 100 3.98 -0.51 11.07
N ASP A 101 4.40 -1.51 11.84
CA ASP A 101 3.95 -2.91 11.64
C ASP A 101 2.43 -3.05 11.69
N ARG A 102 1.77 -2.25 12.54
CA ARG A 102 0.31 -2.23 12.64
C ARG A 102 -0.37 -1.78 11.33
N LEU A 103 0.25 -0.87 10.58
CA LEU A 103 -0.24 -0.46 9.27
C LEU A 103 -0.23 -1.64 8.31
N LEU A 104 0.90 -2.35 8.25
CA LEU A 104 1.10 -3.48 7.36
C LEU A 104 0.13 -4.62 7.65
N VAL A 105 -0.11 -4.95 8.92
CA VAL A 105 -1.08 -5.98 9.30
C VAL A 105 -2.52 -5.61 8.90
N VAL A 106 -2.89 -4.32 9.03
CA VAL A 106 -4.24 -3.84 8.64
C VAL A 106 -4.50 -4.02 7.15
N PHE A 107 -3.48 -3.99 6.30
CA PHE A 107 -3.62 -4.24 4.86
C PHE A 107 -3.35 -5.68 4.45
N ALA A 108 -2.40 -6.37 5.09
CA ALA A 108 -2.05 -7.74 4.74
C ALA A 108 -3.23 -8.71 4.91
N LEU A 109 -4.02 -8.54 5.99
CA LEU A 109 -5.18 -9.39 6.25
C LEU A 109 -6.27 -9.29 5.15
N PRO A 110 -6.81 -8.10 4.81
CA PRO A 110 -7.80 -8.00 3.76
C PRO A 110 -7.25 -8.41 2.39
N ILE A 111 -5.99 -8.09 2.08
CA ILE A 111 -5.35 -8.54 0.82
C ILE A 111 -5.32 -10.08 0.76
N LEU A 112 -4.88 -10.74 1.82
CA LEU A 112 -4.84 -12.21 1.87
C LEU A 112 -6.24 -12.81 1.73
N LEU A 113 -7.24 -12.25 2.41
CA LEU A 113 -8.62 -12.70 2.27
C LEU A 113 -9.12 -12.55 0.84
N THR A 114 -8.90 -11.39 0.21
CA THR A 114 -9.30 -11.17 -1.19
C THR A 114 -8.62 -12.14 -2.15
N GLN A 115 -7.35 -12.46 -1.91
CA GLN A 115 -6.59 -13.45 -2.68
C GLN A 115 -7.12 -14.89 -2.50
N ILE A 116 -7.62 -15.23 -1.31
CA ILE A 116 -8.26 -16.54 -1.05
C ILE A 116 -9.58 -16.64 -1.83
N PHE A 117 -10.41 -15.58 -1.77
CA PHE A 117 -11.68 -15.54 -2.52
C PHE A 117 -11.47 -15.53 -4.03
N ASN A 118 -10.38 -14.92 -4.50
CA ASN A 118 -10.01 -14.91 -5.92
C ASN A 118 -9.27 -16.19 -6.37
N HIS A 119 -9.06 -17.16 -5.48
CA HIS A 119 -8.28 -18.39 -5.71
C HIS A 119 -6.82 -18.18 -6.17
N THR A 120 -6.28 -16.97 -6.05
CA THR A 120 -4.91 -16.58 -6.45
C THR A 120 -3.91 -16.56 -5.28
N TRP A 121 -4.32 -16.97 -4.07
CA TRP A 121 -3.51 -16.93 -2.85
C TRP A 121 -2.13 -17.59 -2.94
N LEU A 122 -1.94 -18.65 -3.74
CA LEU A 122 -0.63 -19.26 -3.96
C LEU A 122 0.33 -18.31 -4.69
N VAL A 123 -0.18 -17.56 -5.67
CA VAL A 123 0.61 -16.57 -6.42
C VAL A 123 1.02 -15.43 -5.50
N GLY A 124 0.09 -14.92 -4.70
CA GLY A 124 0.36 -13.90 -3.68
C GLY A 124 1.37 -14.37 -2.64
N LEU A 125 1.20 -15.58 -2.08
CA LEU A 125 2.18 -16.14 -1.14
C LEU A 125 3.57 -16.30 -1.76
N GLY A 126 3.64 -16.73 -3.03
CA GLY A 126 4.90 -16.81 -3.77
C GLY A 126 5.58 -15.45 -3.91
N GLY A 127 4.82 -14.41 -4.27
CA GLY A 127 5.32 -13.03 -4.35
C GLY A 127 5.78 -12.49 -3.00
N GLY A 128 5.00 -12.69 -1.94
CA GLY A 128 5.34 -12.25 -0.59
C GLY A 128 6.57 -12.95 -0.02
N LEU A 129 6.67 -14.29 -0.17
CA LEU A 129 7.84 -15.04 0.26
C LEU A 129 9.09 -14.65 -0.51
N PHE A 130 8.98 -14.48 -1.82
CA PHE A 130 10.10 -14.01 -2.65
C PHE A 130 10.59 -12.63 -2.20
N ALA A 131 9.68 -11.67 -2.02
CA ALA A 131 9.99 -10.34 -1.51
C ALA A 131 10.74 -10.39 -0.17
N PHE A 132 10.19 -11.16 0.78
CA PHE A 132 10.74 -11.27 2.13
C PHE A 132 12.14 -11.88 2.11
N ILE A 133 12.31 -13.03 1.45
CA ILE A 133 13.59 -13.74 1.39
C ILE A 133 14.65 -12.90 0.69
N LEU A 134 14.32 -12.33 -0.48
CA LEU A 134 15.25 -11.55 -1.27
C LEU A 134 15.76 -10.32 -0.49
N LEU A 135 14.86 -9.53 0.09
CA LEU A 135 15.24 -8.34 0.83
C LEU A 135 15.91 -8.65 2.17
N LEU A 136 15.49 -9.73 2.86
CA LEU A 136 16.15 -10.16 4.09
C LEU A 136 17.59 -10.63 3.81
N LEU A 137 17.81 -11.38 2.73
CA LEU A 137 19.14 -11.80 2.30
C LEU A 137 20.04 -10.58 2.06
N LEU A 138 19.53 -9.58 1.33
CA LEU A 138 20.25 -8.33 1.09
C LEU A 138 20.53 -7.58 2.40
N ALA A 139 19.57 -7.48 3.31
CA ALA A 139 19.75 -6.81 4.60
C ALA A 139 20.87 -7.45 5.44
N VAL A 140 20.97 -8.79 5.44
CA VAL A 140 22.03 -9.53 6.14
C VAL A 140 23.38 -9.33 5.47
N LEU A 141 23.46 -9.44 4.14
CA LEU A 141 24.71 -9.30 3.39
C LEU A 141 25.30 -7.88 3.48
N TYR A 142 24.44 -6.86 3.42
CA TYR A 142 24.84 -5.45 3.44
C TYR A 142 24.80 -4.83 4.85
N LYS A 143 24.84 -5.65 5.91
CA LYS A 143 24.93 -5.24 7.32
C LYS A 143 23.94 -4.13 7.71
N GLY A 144 22.69 -4.26 7.31
CA GLY A 144 21.63 -3.32 7.68
C GLY A 144 21.48 -2.09 6.78
N GLY A 145 22.04 -2.11 5.57
CA GLY A 145 21.83 -1.05 4.57
C GLY A 145 20.38 -0.91 4.06
N ILE A 146 19.52 -1.90 4.32
CA ILE A 146 18.09 -1.90 3.95
C ILE A 146 17.23 -1.70 5.21
N GLY A 147 16.29 -0.76 5.14
CA GLY A 147 15.34 -0.50 6.20
C GLY A 147 14.41 -1.70 6.43
N GLY A 148 14.30 -2.16 7.68
CA GLY A 148 13.39 -3.26 8.02
C GLY A 148 11.92 -2.97 7.70
N GLY A 149 11.53 -1.70 7.64
CA GLY A 149 10.21 -1.26 7.17
C GLY A 149 9.97 -1.58 5.70
N ASP A 150 10.96 -1.36 4.84
CA ASP A 150 10.88 -1.61 3.39
C ASP A 150 10.72 -3.09 3.10
N ILE A 151 11.44 -3.96 3.82
CA ILE A 151 11.31 -5.41 3.73
C ILE A 151 9.86 -5.82 3.95
N LYS A 152 9.25 -5.34 5.03
CA LYS A 152 7.88 -5.70 5.38
C LYS A 152 6.86 -5.07 4.41
N LEU A 153 7.07 -3.84 3.95
CA LEU A 153 6.21 -3.20 2.97
C LEU A 153 6.17 -3.99 1.66
N VAL A 154 7.34 -4.29 1.07
CA VAL A 154 7.41 -5.04 -0.20
C VAL A 154 6.89 -6.46 -0.04
N THR A 155 7.04 -7.07 1.15
CA THR A 155 6.43 -8.37 1.46
C THR A 155 4.90 -8.31 1.35
N VAL A 156 4.26 -7.27 1.89
CA VAL A 156 2.80 -7.11 1.79
C VAL A 156 2.37 -6.78 0.35
N ILE A 157 3.17 -6.02 -0.40
CA ILE A 157 2.92 -5.77 -1.82
C ILE A 157 2.99 -7.08 -2.62
N GLY A 158 4.00 -7.92 -2.37
CA GLY A 158 4.14 -9.24 -2.98
C GLY A 158 2.98 -10.16 -2.64
N LEU A 159 2.48 -10.11 -1.41
CA LEU A 159 1.31 -10.88 -0.96
C LEU A 159 0.03 -10.52 -1.74
N GLY A 160 -0.09 -9.29 -2.22
CA GLY A 160 -1.20 -8.85 -3.05
C GLY A 160 -0.97 -8.99 -4.56
N THR A 161 0.22 -9.38 -5.00
CA THR A 161 0.56 -9.39 -6.43
C THR A 161 1.17 -10.73 -6.84
N SER A 162 2.33 -10.71 -7.48
CA SER A 162 3.05 -11.88 -7.97
C SER A 162 4.54 -11.67 -7.79
N LEU A 163 5.31 -12.75 -7.95
CA LEU A 163 6.77 -12.69 -7.92
C LEU A 163 7.35 -11.75 -8.98
N GLU A 164 6.82 -11.81 -10.21
CA GLU A 164 7.27 -10.96 -11.31
C GLU A 164 7.04 -9.48 -11.03
N PHE A 165 5.89 -9.15 -10.43
CA PHE A 165 5.59 -7.79 -10.01
C PHE A 165 6.62 -7.28 -9.00
N VAL A 166 6.93 -8.07 -7.96
CA VAL A 166 7.93 -7.72 -6.94
C VAL A 166 9.32 -7.51 -7.54
N TYR A 167 9.72 -8.37 -8.46
CA TYR A 167 11.01 -8.29 -9.13
C TYR A 167 11.18 -6.94 -9.86
N TRP A 168 10.21 -6.58 -10.70
CA TRP A 168 10.23 -5.32 -11.42
C TRP A 168 10.07 -4.11 -10.50
N LEU A 169 9.20 -4.20 -9.49
CA LEU A 169 9.02 -3.18 -8.46
C LEU A 169 10.35 -2.82 -7.82
N LEU A 170 11.13 -3.82 -7.39
CA LEU A 170 12.41 -3.58 -6.72
C LEU A 170 13.44 -2.94 -7.65
N ILE A 171 13.56 -3.40 -8.89
CA ILE A 171 14.50 -2.83 -9.86
C ILE A 171 14.18 -1.37 -10.14
N PHE A 172 12.93 -1.06 -10.48
CA PHE A 172 12.53 0.31 -10.80
C PHE A 172 12.57 1.22 -9.58
N SER A 173 12.23 0.72 -8.39
CA SER A 173 12.32 1.49 -7.14
C SER A 173 13.77 1.84 -6.80
N CYS A 174 14.70 0.89 -6.97
CA CYS A 174 16.13 1.14 -6.78
C CYS A 174 16.68 2.17 -7.77
N LEU A 175 16.33 2.06 -9.06
CA LEU A 175 16.74 3.02 -10.08
C LEU A 175 16.21 4.43 -9.77
N LEU A 176 14.94 4.52 -9.39
CA LEU A 176 14.29 5.78 -9.07
C LEU A 176 14.87 6.41 -7.80
N ALA A 177 15.06 5.62 -6.73
CA ALA A 177 15.70 6.06 -5.50
C ALA A 177 17.15 6.53 -5.72
N PHE A 178 17.93 5.83 -6.55
CA PHE A 178 19.28 6.22 -6.92
C PHE A 178 19.30 7.56 -7.67
N PHE A 179 18.41 7.73 -8.65
CA PHE A 179 18.30 8.96 -9.41
C PHE A 179 17.92 10.16 -8.53
N PHE A 180 16.88 10.03 -7.70
CA PHE A 180 16.48 11.08 -6.77
C PHE A 180 17.54 11.35 -5.70
N GLY A 181 18.24 10.31 -5.24
CA GLY A 181 19.36 10.42 -4.31
C GLY A 181 20.48 11.30 -4.87
N ILE A 182 20.98 10.98 -6.07
CA ILE A 182 22.03 11.77 -6.74
C ILE A 182 21.56 13.20 -7.00
N LEU A 183 20.34 13.36 -7.52
CA LEU A 183 19.80 14.68 -7.83
C LEU A 183 19.69 15.56 -6.58
N SER A 184 19.27 14.98 -5.44
CA SER A 184 19.16 15.71 -4.18
C SER A 184 20.52 16.18 -3.62
N ILE A 185 21.56 15.38 -3.80
CA ILE A 185 22.94 15.74 -3.42
C ILE A 185 23.46 16.84 -4.35
N PHE A 186 23.25 16.70 -5.67
CA PHE A 186 23.71 17.67 -6.66
C PHE A 186 23.07 19.05 -6.49
N LEU A 187 21.78 19.09 -6.13
CA LEU A 187 21.04 20.33 -5.87
C LEU A 187 21.33 20.94 -4.48
N GLY A 188 22.16 20.27 -3.66
CA GLY A 188 22.51 20.74 -2.32
C GLY A 188 21.38 20.66 -1.30
N TYR A 189 20.32 19.89 -1.58
CA TYR A 189 19.20 19.71 -0.64
C TYR A 189 19.53 18.76 0.51
N ARG A 190 20.54 17.89 0.33
CA ARG A 190 20.98 16.92 1.35
C ARG A 190 22.47 16.67 1.29
N ASP A 191 23.04 16.37 2.46
CA ASP A 191 24.41 15.86 2.56
C ASP A 191 24.51 14.39 2.14
N LYS A 192 25.67 14.00 1.62
CA LYS A 192 26.00 12.63 1.16
C LYS A 192 25.83 11.53 2.22
N ASN A 193 25.71 11.90 3.51
CA ASN A 193 25.58 10.99 4.63
C ASN A 193 24.14 10.89 5.17
N GLU A 194 23.20 11.69 4.64
CA GLU A 194 21.80 11.60 5.06
C GLU A 194 21.12 10.38 4.43
N MET A 195 20.38 9.64 5.24
CA MET A 195 19.58 8.52 4.77
C MET A 195 18.44 9.02 3.88
N VAL A 196 18.28 8.39 2.72
CA VAL A 196 17.19 8.70 1.78
C VAL A 196 16.02 7.77 2.08
N PRO A 197 14.80 8.29 2.35
CA PRO A 197 13.62 7.46 2.55
C PRO A 197 13.29 6.72 1.25
N PHE A 198 13.20 5.40 1.32
CA PHE A 198 13.01 4.52 0.16
C PHE A 198 11.52 4.28 -0.14
N GLY A 199 10.66 4.39 0.87
CA GLY A 199 9.21 4.19 0.78
C GLY A 199 8.52 5.03 -0.31
N PRO A 200 8.85 6.33 -0.50
CA PRO A 200 8.28 7.13 -1.58
C PRO A 200 8.63 6.60 -2.99
N ALA A 201 9.84 6.07 -3.17
CA ALA A 201 10.24 5.48 -4.46
C ALA A 201 9.46 4.18 -4.73
N ILE A 202 9.34 3.31 -3.71
CA ILE A 202 8.51 2.10 -3.78
C ILE A 202 7.07 2.47 -4.15
N ALA A 203 6.50 3.48 -3.50
CA ALA A 203 5.11 3.85 -3.73
C ALA A 203 4.85 4.36 -5.14
N LEU A 204 5.73 5.22 -5.67
CA LEU A 204 5.58 5.77 -7.02
C LEU A 204 5.60 4.65 -8.07
N VAL A 205 6.55 3.73 -7.97
CA VAL A 205 6.67 2.59 -8.88
C VAL A 205 5.49 1.63 -8.71
N ALA A 206 5.12 1.28 -7.48
CA ALA A 206 4.00 0.38 -7.21
C ALA A 206 2.68 0.94 -7.77
N ILE A 207 2.37 2.21 -7.53
CA ILE A 207 1.16 2.85 -8.07
C ILE A 207 1.18 2.83 -9.59
N SER A 208 2.33 3.18 -10.20
CA SER A 208 2.47 3.14 -11.65
C SER A 208 2.18 1.74 -12.19
N MET A 209 2.85 0.71 -11.67
CA MET A 209 2.67 -0.65 -12.14
C MET A 209 1.26 -1.20 -11.88
N LEU A 210 0.64 -0.89 -10.74
CA LEU A 210 -0.72 -1.34 -10.41
C LEU A 210 -1.80 -0.72 -11.31
N LEU A 211 -1.55 0.46 -11.89
CA LEU A 211 -2.49 1.13 -12.79
C LEU A 211 -2.37 0.64 -14.25
N TYR A 212 -1.23 0.06 -14.63
CA TYR A 212 -0.97 -0.42 -15.99
C TYR A 212 -1.11 -1.95 -16.15
N ASN A 213 -1.43 -2.65 -15.06
CA ASN A 213 -1.60 -4.10 -15.00
C ASN A 213 -3.09 -4.47 -15.00
#